data_AF-A0A2K3LXF9-F1
#
_entry.id   AF-A0A2K3LXF9-F1
#
_cell.length_a   1.000
_cell.length_b   1.000
_cell.length_c   1.000
_cell.angle_alpha   90.00
_cell.angle_beta   90.00
_cell.angle_gamma   90.00
#
_symmetry.space_group_name_H-M   'P 1'
#
loop_
_entity.id
_entity.type
_entity.pdbx_description
1 polymer ?
#
loop_
_entity_poly.entity_id
_entity_poly.type
_entity_poly.pdbx_seq_one_letter_code
_entity_poly.pdbx_strand_id
1 'polypeptide(L)'
;MSTSSQFLFLSLIAIWFISLTAFAATTIHQDEKKALEDIANSLGKKDWNFDTDPCSNKPNWVTKLENNVTCNCSVAGDNFCHVVAM
;
A
#
# COMPACT_ATOMS: atom_id res chain seq x y z
N MET A 1 3.56 24.39 39.19
CA MET A 1 2.41 23.73 38.53
C MET A 1 2.32 23.99 37.02
N SER A 2 3.41 24.41 36.35
CA SER A 2 3.40 24.76 34.91
C SER A 2 4.09 23.72 34.02
N THR A 3 5.12 23.04 34.52
CA THR A 3 5.94 22.10 33.73
C THR A 3 5.19 20.83 33.34
N SER A 4 4.44 20.22 34.27
CA SER A 4 3.66 19.00 34.01
C SER A 4 2.60 19.19 32.91
N SER A 5 1.88 20.32 32.94
CA SER A 5 0.87 20.64 31.91
C SER A 5 1.49 20.83 30.51
N GLN A 6 2.68 21.41 30.43
CA GLN A 6 3.41 21.58 29.17
C GLN A 6 3.88 20.25 28.58
N PHE A 7 4.39 19.32 29.41
CA PHE A 7 4.76 17.98 28.95
C PHE A 7 3.55 17.17 28.44
N LEU A 8 2.40 17.29 29.11
CA LEU A 8 1.16 16.66 28.64
C LEU A 8 0.68 17.22 27.31
N PHE A 9 0.77 18.54 27.12
CA PHE A 9 0.44 19.19 25.85
C PHE A 9 1.34 18.75 24.70
N LEU A 10 2.66 18.71 24.93
CA LEU A 10 3.63 18.26 23.91
C LEU A 10 3.43 16.78 23.54
N SER A 11 3.09 15.93 24.52
CA SER A 11 2.78 14.52 24.29
C SER A 11 1.52 14.34 23.43
N LEU A 12 0.45 15.07 23.73
CA LEU A 12 -0.79 15.05 22.94
C LEU A 12 -0.56 15.48 21.48
N ILE A 13 0.24 16.53 21.27
CA ILE A 13 0.60 17.02 19.94
C ILE A 13 1.40 15.95 19.17
N ALA A 14 2.37 15.31 19.80
CA ALA A 14 3.16 14.24 19.18
C ALA A 14 2.30 13.03 18.77
N ILE A 15 1.38 12.59 19.63
CA ILE A 15 0.46 11.48 19.34
C ILE A 15 -0.47 11.82 18.16
N TRP A 16 -0.91 13.08 18.07
CA TRP A 16 -1.71 13.57 16.94
C TRP A 16 -0.94 13.53 15.61
N PHE A 17 0.32 13.98 15.60
CA PHE A 17 1.15 13.94 14.40
C PHE A 17 1.48 12.51 13.95
N ILE A 18 1.73 11.58 14.87
CA ILE A 18 1.97 10.16 14.56
C ILE A 18 0.72 9.52 13.94
N SER A 19 -0.47 9.89 14.45
CA SER A 19 -1.75 9.37 13.92
C SER A 19 -2.06 9.85 12.50
N LEU A 20 -1.54 11.03 12.11
CA LEU A 20 -1.72 11.58 10.76
C LEU A 20 -0.87 10.87 9.70
N THR A 21 0.22 10.20 10.11
CA THR A 21 1.11 9.46 9.20
C THR A 21 0.67 8.01 8.93
N ALA A 22 -0.41 7.55 9.56
CA ALA A 22 -0.80 6.14 9.57
C ALA A 22 -1.62 5.67 8.34
N PHE A 23 -1.83 6.51 7.32
CA PHE A 23 -2.60 6.12 6.14
C PHE A 23 -1.91 6.54 4.85
N ALA A 24 -0.75 5.94 4.57
CA ALA A 24 -0.42 5.63 3.18
C ALA A 24 -1.22 4.38 2.79
N ALA A 25 -2.54 4.53 2.67
CA ALA A 25 -3.33 3.55 1.94
C ALA A 25 -2.91 3.71 0.48
N THR A 26 -1.97 2.88 0.06
CA THR A 26 -1.44 2.77 -1.30
C THR A 26 -2.56 2.36 -2.22
N THR A 27 -3.34 3.37 -2.58
CA THR A 27 -4.34 3.30 -3.64
C THR A 27 -3.55 3.23 -4.93
N ILE A 28 -3.73 2.14 -5.67
CA ILE A 28 -3.15 1.96 -6.99
C ILE A 28 -3.56 3.15 -7.87
N HIS A 29 -2.60 3.77 -8.56
CA HIS A 29 -2.92 4.89 -9.45
C HIS A 29 -3.89 4.44 -10.54
N GLN A 30 -4.78 5.30 -11.02
CA GLN A 30 -5.84 4.85 -11.95
C GLN A 30 -5.29 4.24 -13.25
N ASP A 31 -4.17 4.78 -13.75
CA ASP A 31 -3.51 4.22 -14.93
C ASP A 31 -2.89 2.85 -14.67
N GLU A 32 -2.32 2.65 -13.48
CA GLU A 32 -1.78 1.35 -13.04
C GLU A 32 -2.90 0.33 -12.83
N LYS A 33 -4.04 0.76 -12.26
CA LYS A 33 -5.22 -0.08 -12.08
C LYS A 33 -5.71 -0.60 -13.43
N LYS A 34 -5.78 0.26 -14.45
CA LYS A 34 -6.17 -0.14 -15.80
C LYS A 34 -5.17 -1.12 -16.43
N ALA A 35 -3.87 -0.86 -16.29
CA ALA A 35 -2.84 -1.78 -16.77
C ALA A 35 -2.93 -3.17 -16.07
N LEU A 36 -3.19 -3.19 -14.77
CA LEU A 36 -3.39 -4.42 -14.00
C LEU A 36 -4.68 -5.16 -14.40
N GLU A 37 -5.76 -4.44 -14.72
CA GLU A 37 -6.99 -5.03 -15.28
C GLU A 37 -6.73 -5.71 -16.62
N ASP A 38 -5.95 -5.08 -17.52
CA ASP A 38 -5.56 -5.66 -18.81
C ASP A 38 -4.69 -6.92 -18.65
N ILE A 39 -3.74 -6.88 -17.70
CA ILE A 39 -2.91 -8.04 -17.34
C ILE A 39 -3.77 -9.16 -16.75
N ALA A 40 -4.66 -8.85 -15.82
CA ALA A 40 -5.56 -9.82 -15.19
C ALA A 40 -6.44 -10.52 -16.25
N ASN A 41 -7.01 -9.74 -17.18
CA ASN A 41 -7.78 -10.27 -18.29
C ASN A 41 -6.94 -11.19 -19.19
N SER A 42 -5.71 -10.80 -19.50
CA SER A 42 -4.78 -11.60 -20.31
C SER A 42 -4.38 -12.92 -19.64
N LEU A 43 -4.27 -12.92 -18.30
CA LEU A 43 -3.93 -14.09 -17.49
C LEU A 43 -5.17 -14.90 -17.04
N GLY A 44 -6.38 -14.45 -17.38
CA GLY A 44 -7.63 -15.08 -16.94
C GLY A 44 -7.91 -14.96 -15.43
N LYS A 45 -7.25 -14.03 -14.72
CA LYS A 45 -7.44 -13.78 -13.30
C LYS A 45 -8.71 -12.95 -13.10
N LYS A 46 -9.66 -13.48 -12.32
CA LYS A 46 -10.93 -12.80 -11.99
C LYS A 46 -11.08 -12.49 -10.51
N ASP A 47 -10.14 -12.98 -9.72
CA ASP A 47 -10.11 -12.96 -8.26
C ASP A 47 -9.22 -11.84 -7.68
N TRP A 48 -8.59 -11.04 -8.54
CA TRP A 48 -7.84 -9.86 -8.10
C TRP A 48 -8.78 -8.76 -7.61
N ASN A 49 -8.58 -8.36 -6.36
CA ASN A 49 -9.17 -7.16 -5.78
C ASN A 49 -8.23 -5.95 -5.98
N PHE A 50 -8.54 -5.09 -6.94
CA PHE A 50 -7.75 -3.89 -7.24
C PHE A 50 -7.83 -2.81 -6.16
N ASP A 51 -8.71 -2.95 -5.18
CA ASP A 51 -8.78 -2.05 -4.02
C ASP A 51 -7.86 -2.52 -2.89
N THR A 52 -7.14 -3.63 -3.09
CA THR A 52 -6.14 -4.13 -2.15
C THR A 52 -4.75 -3.63 -2.54
N ASP A 53 -4.10 -2.94 -1.62
CA ASP A 53 -2.70 -2.54 -1.75
C ASP A 53 -1.79 -3.73 -2.17
N PRO A 54 -1.09 -3.65 -3.32
CA PRO A 54 -0.17 -4.70 -3.75
C PRO A 54 1.05 -4.88 -2.84
N CYS A 55 1.39 -3.87 -2.05
CA CYS A 55 2.50 -3.90 -1.10
C CYS A 55 2.09 -4.40 0.29
N SER A 56 0.81 -4.71 0.50
CA SER A 56 0.29 -5.18 1.79
C SER A 56 0.58 -6.67 2.08
N ASN A 57 1.33 -7.36 1.21
CA ASN A 57 1.62 -8.79 1.28
C ASN A 57 0.37 -9.69 1.42
N LYS A 58 -0.80 -9.18 1.02
CA LYS A 58 -2.05 -9.94 1.05
C LYS A 58 -2.08 -10.97 -0.08
N PRO A 59 -2.73 -12.12 0.12
CA PRO A 59 -2.82 -13.20 -0.87
C PRO A 59 -3.55 -12.83 -2.17
N ASN A 60 -4.07 -11.60 -2.27
CA ASN A 60 -4.75 -11.06 -3.44
C ASN A 60 -3.88 -11.06 -4.72
N TRP A 61 -2.60 -10.76 -4.57
CA TRP A 61 -1.65 -10.63 -5.70
C TRP A 61 -0.81 -11.90 -5.88
N VAL A 62 -0.53 -12.60 -4.78
CA VAL A 62 0.30 -13.80 -4.74
C VAL A 62 -0.59 -15.05 -4.65
N THR A 63 -1.08 -15.53 -5.80
CA THR A 63 -1.73 -16.84 -5.87
C THR A 63 -0.68 -17.92 -6.17
N LYS A 64 -0.60 -18.93 -5.30
CA LYS A 64 0.43 -20.01 -5.29
C LYS A 64 0.51 -20.91 -6.54
N LEU A 65 -0.27 -20.64 -7.58
CA LEU A 65 -0.61 -21.62 -8.62
C LEU A 65 -0.68 -21.00 -10.01
N GLU A 66 0.39 -20.33 -10.45
CA GLU A 66 0.58 -19.83 -11.82
C GLU A 66 -0.02 -18.42 -12.06
N ASN A 67 0.77 -17.54 -12.70
CA ASN A 67 0.48 -16.14 -13.03
C ASN A 67 0.51 -15.16 -11.83
N ASN A 68 1.69 -15.00 -11.21
CA ASN A 68 1.92 -14.15 -10.05
C ASN A 68 2.68 -12.88 -10.45
N VAL A 69 2.12 -11.71 -10.13
CA VAL A 69 2.84 -10.45 -10.28
C VAL A 69 3.71 -10.21 -9.05
N THR A 70 5.02 -10.16 -9.25
CA THR A 70 5.97 -9.79 -8.20
C THR A 70 6.20 -8.28 -8.23
N CYS A 71 5.88 -7.62 -7.11
CA CYS A 71 6.09 -6.19 -6.92
C CYS A 71 7.37 -5.91 -6.12
N ASN A 72 8.16 -4.93 -6.57
CA ASN A 72 9.09 -4.22 -5.72
C ASN A 72 8.39 -2.98 -5.14
N CYS A 73 8.24 -2.97 -3.83
CA CYS A 73 7.59 -1.90 -3.06
C CYS A 73 8.59 -1.05 -2.26
N SER A 74 9.88 -1.23 -2.49
CA SER A 74 10.95 -0.54 -1.76
C SER A 74 11.74 0.41 -2.68
N VAL A 75 11.08 0.93 -3.70
CA VAL A 75 11.67 1.93 -4.59
C VAL A 75 11.72 3.28 -3.86
N ALA A 76 12.89 3.90 -3.85
CA ALA A 76 13.10 5.11 -3.06
C ALA A 76 12.26 6.28 -3.61
N GLY A 77 11.41 6.86 -2.76
CA GLY A 77 10.59 8.03 -3.10
C GLY A 77 9.16 7.69 -3.54
N ASP A 78 8.80 6.40 -3.59
CA ASP A 78 7.43 5.97 -3.82
C ASP A 78 7.06 4.77 -2.93
N ASN A 79 5.76 4.47 -2.86
CA ASN A 79 5.25 3.29 -2.18
C ASN A 79 4.39 2.46 -3.15
N PHE A 80 4.59 2.65 -4.45
CA PHE A 80 3.80 1.97 -5.47
C PHE A 80 4.38 0.59 -5.76
N CYS A 81 3.56 -0.29 -6.34
CA CYS A 81 4.07 -1.57 -6.83
C CYS A 81 4.79 -1.36 -8.16
N HIS A 82 6.11 -1.58 -8.15
CA HIS A 82 6.89 -1.71 -9.36
C HIS A 82 6.96 -3.17 -9.76
N VAL A 83 6.25 -3.55 -10.81
CA VAL A 83 6.26 -4.94 -11.29
C VAL A 83 7.67 -5.31 -11.76
N VAL A 84 8.27 -6.33 -11.14
CA VAL A 84 9.60 -6.85 -11.48
C VAL A 84 9.57 -8.24 -12.10
N ALA A 85 8.49 -8.98 -11.90
CA ALA A 85 8.27 -10.28 -12.54
C ALA A 85 6.76 -10.59 -12.65
N MET A 86 6.42 -11.50 -13.58
CA MET A 86 5.06 -11.96 -13.90
C MET A 86 5.06 -13.48 -14.10
#